data_AF-A0AAN6HZP6-F1
#
_entry.id   AF-A0AAN6HZP6-F1
#
_cell.length_a   1.000
_cell.length_b   1.000
_cell.length_c   1.000
_cell.angle_alpha   90.00
_cell.angle_beta   90.00
_cell.angle_gamma   90.00
#
_symmetry.space_group_name_H-M   'P 1'
#
loop_
_entity.id
_entity.type
_entity.pdbx_description
1 polymer ?
#
loop_
_entity_poly.entity_id
_entity_poly.type
_entity_poly.pdbx_seq_one_letter_code
_entity_poly.pdbx_strand_id
1 'polypeptide(L)'
;MGLDLNRDLHDFQHWLNELQTSMYEFKHLKITNDTDLEFVRLSTQTKTTELYEKLEELENVISVKLDCVSGDAQKDIEYQFALLKERFFDVRVDFRELLLSSKSWTVQEEEVQNDELTNEPILDDHNLEKLTKEEQLLNKNSLLTNKLQSVNQLLQSSLLASEMNISDLAHSTNSLTDLSNKYSYFTDVLQKIQLWN
;
A
#
# COMPACT_ATOMS: atom_id res chain seq x y z
N MET A 1 16.06 -12.04 -24.14
CA MET A 1 15.66 -11.06 -23.10
C MET A 1 16.91 -10.31 -22.69
N GLY A 2 16.90 -8.98 -22.77
CA GLY A 2 17.99 -8.19 -22.21
C GLY A 2 17.95 -8.31 -20.68
N LEU A 3 18.93 -9.01 -20.11
CA LEU A 3 19.11 -9.13 -18.66
C LEU A 3 19.78 -7.86 -18.14
N ASP A 4 19.11 -6.72 -18.23
CA ASP A 4 19.63 -5.46 -17.69
C ASP A 4 19.20 -5.28 -16.23
N LEU A 5 19.70 -6.17 -15.37
CA LEU A 5 19.41 -6.15 -13.92
C LEU A 5 19.83 -4.84 -13.24
N ASN A 6 20.85 -4.16 -13.77
CA ASN A 6 21.29 -2.88 -13.22
C ASN A 6 20.26 -1.79 -13.47
N ARG A 7 19.65 -1.76 -14.65
CA ARG A 7 18.54 -0.87 -14.93
C ARG A 7 17.33 -1.21 -14.05
N ASP A 8 16.98 -2.49 -13.95
CA ASP A 8 15.84 -2.91 -13.12
C ASP A 8 16.04 -2.51 -11.64
N LEU A 9 17.26 -2.65 -11.10
CA LEU A 9 17.60 -2.21 -9.75
C LEU A 9 17.49 -0.69 -9.57
N HIS A 10 17.95 0.07 -10.55
CA HIS A 10 17.84 1.53 -10.52
C HIS A 10 16.38 1.98 -10.58
N ASP A 11 15.57 1.35 -11.44
CA ASP A 11 14.13 1.60 -11.57
C ASP A 11 13.41 1.23 -10.26
N PHE A 12 13.78 0.11 -9.63
CA PHE A 12 13.25 -0.32 -8.33
C PHE A 12 13.58 0.69 -7.23
N GLN A 13 14.84 1.13 -7.15
CA GLN A 13 15.25 2.15 -6.18
C GLN A 13 14.51 3.49 -6.41
N HIS A 14 14.34 3.90 -7.67
CA HIS A 14 13.64 5.12 -8.02
C HIS A 14 12.18 5.07 -7.59
N TRP A 15 11.44 4.02 -7.96
CA TRP A 15 10.04 3.87 -7.56
C TRP A 15 9.86 3.72 -6.06
N LEU A 16 10.81 3.07 -5.37
CA LEU A 16 10.79 2.97 -3.91
C LEU A 16 10.89 4.36 -3.25
N ASN A 17 11.75 5.24 -3.78
CA ASN A 17 11.84 6.63 -3.30
C ASN A 17 10.55 7.42 -3.60
N GLU A 18 9.96 7.23 -4.79
CA GLU A 18 8.71 7.89 -5.16
C GLU A 18 7.54 7.43 -4.28
N LEU A 19 7.44 6.13 -4.00
CA LEU A 19 6.42 5.56 -3.13
C LEU A 19 6.52 6.16 -1.72
N GLN A 20 7.71 6.17 -1.13
CA GLN A 20 7.95 6.78 0.19
C GLN A 20 7.58 8.26 0.22
N THR A 21 7.91 9.00 -0.85
CA THR A 21 7.56 10.43 -0.95
C THR A 21 6.05 10.61 -1.02
N SER A 22 5.37 9.82 -1.85
CA SER A 22 3.90 9.83 -2.00
C SER A 22 3.19 9.49 -0.68
N MET A 23 3.71 8.51 0.06
CA MET A 23 3.18 8.13 1.38
C MET A 23 3.39 9.24 2.42
N TYR A 24 4.54 9.90 2.40
CA TYR A 24 4.80 11.05 3.27
C TYR A 24 3.86 12.22 2.95
N GLU A 25 3.67 12.54 1.66
CA GLU A 25 2.73 13.55 1.21
C GLU A 25 1.30 13.24 1.68
N PHE A 26 0.85 11.99 1.51
CA PHE A 26 -0.46 11.54 1.98
C PHE A 26 -0.62 11.72 3.50
N LYS A 27 0.38 11.33 4.30
CA LYS A 27 0.35 11.42 5.76
C LYS A 27 0.36 12.86 6.28
N HIS A 28 0.98 13.77 5.54
CA HIS A 28 1.18 15.16 5.95
C HIS A 28 0.33 16.17 5.20
N LEU A 29 -0.66 15.70 4.44
CA LEU A 29 -1.59 16.55 3.71
C LEU A 29 -2.37 17.45 4.70
N LYS A 30 -2.08 18.75 4.69
CA LYS A 30 -2.78 19.78 5.46
C LYS A 30 -3.39 20.78 4.49
N ILE A 31 -4.70 20.70 4.25
CA ILE A 31 -5.41 21.64 3.37
C ILE A 31 -6.69 22.13 4.05
N THR A 32 -7.07 23.37 3.73
CA THR A 32 -8.02 24.23 4.44
C THR A 32 -9.49 24.15 3.97
N ASN A 33 -9.83 23.34 2.96
CA ASN A 33 -11.19 23.16 2.43
C ASN A 33 -11.54 21.67 2.22
N ASP A 34 -12.77 21.26 2.58
CA ASP A 34 -13.22 19.86 2.66
C ASP A 34 -13.33 19.12 1.31
N THR A 35 -13.87 19.78 0.27
CA THR A 35 -14.16 19.08 -1.01
C THR A 35 -12.91 18.83 -1.85
N ASP A 36 -11.95 19.75 -1.79
CA ASP A 36 -10.65 19.59 -2.47
C ASP A 36 -9.77 18.57 -1.72
N LEU A 37 -9.98 18.40 -0.41
CA LEU A 37 -9.26 17.43 0.41
C LEU A 37 -9.55 16.00 -0.04
N GLU A 38 -10.82 15.65 -0.21
CA GLU A 38 -11.20 14.30 -0.65
C GLU A 38 -10.62 13.95 -2.00
N PHE A 39 -10.70 14.86 -2.97
CA PHE A 39 -10.16 14.60 -4.31
C PHE A 39 -8.63 14.45 -4.31
N VAL A 40 -7.92 15.28 -3.55
CA VAL A 40 -6.45 15.18 -3.43
C VAL A 40 -6.06 13.90 -2.66
N ARG A 41 -6.80 13.54 -1.61
CA ARG A 41 -6.61 12.29 -0.85
C ARG A 41 -6.78 11.09 -1.77
N LEU A 42 -7.88 11.05 -2.52
CA LEU A 42 -8.25 9.99 -3.44
C LEU A 42 -7.21 9.81 -4.57
N SER A 43 -6.76 10.91 -5.17
CA SER A 43 -5.75 10.88 -6.24
C SER A 43 -4.36 10.46 -5.71
N THR A 44 -3.97 10.95 -4.54
CA THR A 44 -2.69 10.58 -3.90
C THR A 44 -2.69 9.11 -3.48
N GLN A 45 -3.80 8.61 -2.92
CA GLN A 45 -3.99 7.20 -2.60
C GLN A 45 -3.88 6.33 -3.84
N THR A 46 -4.58 6.69 -4.93
CA THR A 46 -4.52 5.97 -6.22
C THR A 46 -3.08 5.88 -6.72
N LYS A 47 -2.36 7.01 -6.78
CA LYS A 47 -0.96 7.07 -7.20
C LYS A 47 -0.07 6.19 -6.32
N THR A 48 -0.27 6.22 -5.00
CA THR A 48 0.51 5.43 -4.04
C THR A 48 0.30 3.94 -4.26
N THR A 49 -0.95 3.51 -4.48
CA THR A 49 -1.28 2.11 -4.80
C THR A 49 -0.66 1.66 -6.11
N GLU A 50 -0.75 2.46 -7.18
CA GLU A 50 -0.14 2.10 -8.47
C GLU A 50 1.39 1.96 -8.39
N LEU A 51 2.05 2.81 -7.58
CA LEU A 51 3.49 2.71 -7.34
C LEU A 51 3.85 1.44 -6.56
N TYR A 52 3.05 1.06 -5.58
CA TYR A 52 3.23 -0.17 -4.81
C TYR A 52 3.12 -1.42 -5.71
N GLU A 53 2.07 -1.51 -6.53
CA GLU A 53 1.88 -2.64 -7.46
C GLU A 53 3.04 -2.77 -8.45
N LYS A 54 3.51 -1.65 -9.03
CA LYS A 54 4.67 -1.64 -9.93
C LYS A 54 5.94 -2.13 -9.25
N LEU A 55 6.15 -1.79 -7.98
CA LEU A 55 7.29 -2.28 -7.21
C LEU A 55 7.19 -3.79 -6.96
N GLU A 56 6.01 -4.30 -6.62
CA GLU A 56 5.80 -5.74 -6.43
C GLU A 56 6.04 -6.55 -7.71
N GLU A 57 5.55 -6.05 -8.86
CA GLU A 57 5.83 -6.63 -10.17
C GLU A 57 7.34 -6.63 -10.47
N LEU A 58 8.02 -5.51 -10.23
CA LEU A 58 9.45 -5.38 -10.49
C LEU A 58 10.30 -6.24 -9.55
N GLU A 59 9.90 -6.39 -8.28
CA GLU A 59 10.53 -7.31 -7.33
C GLU A 59 10.51 -8.74 -7.87
N ASN A 60 9.35 -9.19 -8.34
CA ASN A 60 9.18 -10.52 -8.92
C ASN A 60 10.03 -10.70 -10.19
N VAL A 61 10.06 -9.69 -11.06
CA VAL A 61 10.88 -9.71 -12.29
C VAL A 61 12.38 -9.78 -11.96
N ILE A 62 12.87 -8.99 -11.00
CA ILE A 62 14.28 -9.01 -10.59
C ILE A 62 14.62 -10.35 -9.95
N SER A 63 13.76 -10.90 -9.11
CA SER A 63 13.95 -12.22 -8.47
C SER A 63 14.10 -13.33 -9.52
N VAL A 64 13.20 -13.39 -10.51
CA VAL A 64 13.28 -14.38 -11.60
C VAL A 64 14.53 -14.18 -12.47
N LYS A 65 14.92 -12.92 -12.73
CA LYS A 65 16.13 -12.62 -13.49
C LYS A 65 17.40 -13.04 -12.73
N LEU A 66 17.44 -12.85 -11.41
CA LEU A 66 18.56 -13.27 -10.56
C LEU A 66 18.73 -14.79 -10.55
N ASP A 67 17.64 -15.56 -10.57
CA ASP A 67 17.68 -17.03 -10.67
C ASP A 67 18.30 -17.52 -11.99
N CYS A 68 18.26 -16.69 -13.04
CA CYS A 68 18.74 -17.03 -14.37
C CYS A 68 20.21 -16.64 -14.62
N VAL A 69 20.84 -15.90 -13.70
CA VAL A 69 22.22 -15.41 -13.83
C VAL A 69 23.14 -16.22 -12.91
N SER A 70 24.40 -16.43 -13.28
CA SER A 70 25.41 -17.07 -12.43
C SER A 70 26.76 -16.34 -12.50
N GLY A 71 27.43 -16.13 -11.37
CA GLY A 71 28.80 -15.58 -11.31
C GLY A 71 29.03 -14.54 -10.21
N ASP A 72 30.22 -13.95 -10.13
CA ASP A 72 30.54 -12.98 -9.07
C ASP A 72 29.79 -11.63 -9.22
N ALA A 73 29.54 -11.18 -10.46
CA ALA A 73 28.69 -10.00 -10.70
C ALA A 73 27.23 -10.20 -10.27
N GLN A 74 26.76 -11.46 -10.18
CA GLN A 74 25.45 -11.78 -9.64
C GLN A 74 25.39 -11.50 -8.13
N LYS A 75 26.45 -11.86 -7.38
CA LYS A 75 26.48 -11.71 -5.92
C LYS A 75 26.38 -10.24 -5.49
N ASP A 76 27.03 -9.34 -6.23
CA ASP A 76 26.95 -7.91 -5.95
C ASP A 76 25.53 -7.37 -6.20
N ILE A 77 24.90 -7.78 -7.30
CA ILE A 77 23.52 -7.40 -7.67
C ILE A 77 22.52 -8.01 -6.67
N GLU A 78 22.71 -9.26 -6.28
CA GLU A 78 21.89 -9.97 -5.29
C GLU A 78 21.97 -9.29 -3.93
N TYR A 79 23.17 -8.87 -3.51
CA TYR A 79 23.35 -8.11 -2.28
C TYR A 79 22.65 -6.75 -2.32
N GLN A 80 22.80 -5.99 -3.41
CA GLN A 80 22.11 -4.71 -3.59
C GLN A 80 20.59 -4.89 -3.62
N PHE A 81 20.10 -5.93 -4.29
CA PHE A 81 18.69 -6.25 -4.34
C PHE A 81 18.14 -6.63 -2.98
N ALA A 82 18.87 -7.43 -2.20
CA ALA A 82 18.48 -7.81 -0.84
C ALA A 82 18.33 -6.58 0.07
N LEU A 83 19.24 -5.61 -0.01
CA LEU A 83 19.13 -4.35 0.74
C LEU A 83 17.90 -3.53 0.32
N LEU A 84 17.62 -3.44 -0.98
CA LEU A 84 16.44 -2.73 -1.48
C LEU A 84 15.14 -3.45 -1.10
N LYS A 85 15.16 -4.79 -1.06
CA LYS A 85 14.02 -5.63 -0.66
C LYS A 85 13.69 -5.48 0.82
N GLU A 86 14.68 -5.45 1.69
CA GLU A 86 14.49 -5.12 3.12
C GLU A 86 13.87 -3.72 3.28
N ARG A 87 14.39 -2.72 2.58
CA ARG A 87 13.80 -1.37 2.61
C ARG A 87 12.38 -1.34 2.05
N PHE A 88 12.09 -2.10 0.99
CA PHE A 88 10.74 -2.22 0.45
C PHE A 88 9.80 -2.90 1.44
N PHE A 89 10.27 -3.89 2.19
CA PHE A 89 9.52 -4.52 3.27
C PHE A 89 9.13 -3.51 4.36
N ASP A 90 10.06 -2.64 4.79
CA ASP A 90 9.74 -1.55 5.74
C ASP A 90 8.65 -0.62 5.19
N VAL A 91 8.79 -0.20 3.93
CA VAL A 91 7.80 0.66 3.24
C VAL A 91 6.45 -0.03 3.10
N ARG A 92 6.44 -1.35 2.89
CA ARG A 92 5.23 -2.17 2.84
C ARG A 92 4.48 -2.13 4.16
N VAL A 93 5.20 -2.21 5.28
CA VAL A 93 4.58 -2.08 6.62
C VAL A 93 3.97 -0.68 6.81
N ASP A 94 4.70 0.37 6.45
CA ASP A 94 4.20 1.75 6.54
C ASP A 94 2.98 1.96 5.61
N PHE A 95 2.98 1.37 4.41
CA PHE A 95 1.89 1.49 3.45
C PHE A 95 0.63 0.80 3.97
N ARG A 96 0.78 -0.35 4.64
CA ARG A 96 -0.31 -1.03 5.32
C ARG A 96 -0.90 -0.18 6.43
N GLU A 97 -0.07 0.45 7.27
CA GLU A 97 -0.56 1.36 8.30
C GLU A 97 -1.35 2.53 7.68
N LEU A 98 -0.86 3.07 6.56
CA LEU A 98 -1.53 4.11 5.79
C LEU A 98 -2.93 3.65 5.32
N LEU A 99 -3.05 2.47 4.70
CA LEU A 99 -4.32 1.92 4.21
C LEU A 99 -5.32 1.62 5.32
N LEU A 100 -4.83 1.17 6.49
CA LEU A 100 -5.68 0.95 7.65
C LEU A 100 -6.13 2.27 8.28
N SER A 101 -5.24 3.27 8.30
CA SER A 101 -5.58 4.60 8.78
C SER A 101 -6.61 5.27 7.87
N SER A 102 -6.45 5.22 6.55
CA SER A 102 -7.39 5.81 5.56
C SER A 102 -8.82 5.30 5.76
N LYS A 103 -8.98 4.01 6.05
CA LYS A 103 -10.27 3.38 6.37
C LYS A 103 -10.94 3.98 7.62
N SER A 104 -10.15 4.43 8.61
CA SER A 104 -10.68 5.07 9.81
C SER A 104 -11.25 6.46 9.54
N TRP A 105 -10.69 7.21 8.58
CA TRP A 105 -11.15 8.57 8.24
C TRP A 105 -12.49 8.53 7.51
N THR A 106 -12.65 7.61 6.56
CA THR A 106 -13.90 7.43 5.80
C THR A 106 -15.09 6.96 6.66
N VAL A 107 -14.84 6.13 7.68
CA VAL A 107 -15.91 5.63 8.58
C VAL A 107 -16.38 6.72 9.55
N GLN A 108 -15.49 7.61 10.00
CA GLN A 108 -15.88 8.76 10.81
C GLN A 108 -16.68 9.79 10.00
N GLU A 109 -16.36 9.99 8.71
CA GLU A 109 -17.16 10.82 7.80
C GLU A 109 -18.56 10.23 7.53
N GLU A 110 -18.71 8.90 7.48
CA GLU A 110 -20.02 8.25 7.36
C GLU A 110 -20.90 8.41 8.61
N GLU A 111 -20.34 8.40 9.82
CA GLU A 111 -21.12 8.65 11.05
C GLU A 111 -21.52 10.13 11.19
N VAL A 112 -20.65 11.06 10.81
CA VAL A 112 -20.93 12.50 10.92
C VAL A 112 -21.93 12.98 9.84
N GLN A 113 -21.96 12.38 8.65
CA GLN A 113 -22.92 12.74 7.59
C GLN A 113 -24.25 11.97 7.63
N ASN A 114 -24.35 10.87 8.38
CA ASN A 114 -25.61 10.13 8.49
C ASN A 114 -26.61 10.75 9.47
N ASP A 115 -26.18 11.63 10.38
CA ASP A 115 -27.10 12.35 11.28
C ASP A 115 -27.82 13.52 10.57
N GLU A 116 -27.26 14.03 9.46
CA GLU A 116 -27.85 15.12 8.66
C GLU A 116 -28.76 14.61 7.52
N LEU A 117 -28.95 13.29 7.40
CA LEU A 117 -29.84 12.69 6.38
C LEU A 117 -31.16 12.15 6.94
N THR A 118 -31.43 12.28 8.25
CA THR A 118 -32.67 11.72 8.80
C THR A 118 -33.62 12.64 9.56
N ASN A 119 -33.29 13.86 10.03
CA ASN A 119 -34.28 14.57 10.87
C ASN A 119 -34.32 16.12 10.89
N GLU A 120 -33.81 16.87 9.91
CA GLU A 120 -34.08 18.32 9.83
C GLU A 120 -34.64 18.79 8.48
N PRO A 121 -35.68 19.65 8.47
CA PRO A 121 -36.22 20.22 7.26
C PRO A 121 -35.24 21.29 6.74
N ILE A 122 -34.32 20.88 5.86
CA ILE A 122 -33.44 21.82 5.15
C ILE A 122 -34.28 22.55 4.11
N LEU A 123 -34.88 23.67 4.51
CA LEU A 123 -35.45 24.70 3.63
C LEU A 123 -35.60 25.99 4.45
N ASP A 124 -34.48 26.69 4.66
CA ASP A 124 -34.55 28.12 5.00
C ASP A 124 -34.85 28.86 3.69
N ASP A 125 -36.05 29.43 3.62
CA ASP A 125 -36.83 29.80 2.43
C ASP A 125 -36.23 30.95 1.59
N HIS A 126 -35.01 31.40 1.91
CA HIS A 126 -34.43 32.63 1.37
C HIS A 126 -33.33 32.45 0.31
N ASN A 127 -32.77 31.26 0.14
CA ASN A 127 -31.75 30.97 -0.88
C ASN A 127 -32.21 30.00 -1.98
N LEU A 128 -33.52 29.73 -2.06
CA LEU A 128 -34.14 28.94 -3.13
C LEU A 128 -34.29 29.74 -4.45
N GLU A 129 -33.21 30.38 -4.90
CA GLU A 129 -33.03 30.62 -6.34
C GLU A 129 -32.73 29.27 -7.03
N LYS A 130 -33.77 28.44 -7.09
CA LYS A 130 -34.19 27.64 -8.23
C LYS A 130 -33.05 27.03 -9.06
N LEU A 131 -32.19 26.23 -8.43
CA LEU A 131 -31.46 25.19 -9.16
C LEU A 131 -32.49 24.40 -9.98
N THR A 132 -32.27 24.35 -11.29
CA THR A 132 -33.15 23.58 -12.17
C THR A 132 -33.14 22.12 -11.72
N LYS A 133 -34.24 21.37 -11.92
CA LYS A 133 -34.29 19.94 -11.57
C LYS A 133 -33.10 19.15 -12.15
N GLU A 134 -32.59 19.62 -13.29
CA GLU A 134 -31.41 19.10 -13.96
C GLU A 134 -30.12 19.37 -13.19
N GLU A 135 -29.89 20.57 -12.66
CA GLU A 135 -28.74 20.85 -11.78
C GLU A 135 -28.82 20.10 -10.45
N GLN A 136 -30.02 19.94 -9.88
CA GLN A 136 -30.20 19.11 -8.69
C GLN A 136 -29.85 17.64 -8.95
N LEU A 137 -30.25 17.11 -10.11
CA LEU A 137 -29.90 15.76 -10.55
C LEU A 137 -28.40 15.62 -10.83
N LEU A 138 -27.79 16.63 -11.47
CA LEU A 138 -26.36 16.65 -11.75
C LEU A 138 -25.53 16.66 -10.46
N ASN A 139 -25.91 17.47 -9.48
CA ASN A 139 -25.25 17.53 -8.17
C ASN A 139 -25.40 16.21 -7.42
N LYS A 140 -26.60 15.61 -7.41
CA LYS A 140 -26.82 14.28 -6.82
C LYS A 140 -26.02 13.17 -7.52
N ASN A 141 -25.93 13.20 -8.85
CA ASN A 141 -25.11 12.24 -9.60
C ASN A 141 -23.62 12.44 -9.28
N SER A 142 -23.12 13.67 -9.24
CA SER A 142 -21.74 13.95 -8.86
C SER A 142 -21.42 13.43 -7.45
N LEU A 143 -22.31 13.68 -6.48
CA LEU A 143 -22.17 13.15 -5.13
C LEU A 143 -22.18 11.61 -5.10
N LEU A 144 -23.10 10.97 -5.83
CA LEU A 144 -23.17 9.51 -5.93
C LEU A 144 -21.91 8.92 -6.59
N THR A 145 -21.40 9.55 -7.65
CA THR A 145 -20.16 9.14 -8.31
C THR A 145 -18.99 9.24 -7.35
N ASN A 146 -18.86 10.35 -6.61
CA ASN A 146 -17.80 10.52 -5.63
C ASN A 146 -17.88 9.46 -4.51
N LYS A 147 -19.09 9.17 -4.01
CA LYS A 147 -19.32 8.10 -3.02
C LYS A 147 -18.93 6.73 -3.56
N LEU A 148 -19.35 6.38 -4.78
CA LEU A 148 -19.00 5.10 -5.41
C LEU A 148 -17.50 4.96 -5.63
N GLN A 149 -16.84 6.03 -6.05
CA GLN A 149 -15.39 6.05 -6.24
C GLN A 149 -14.65 5.85 -4.91
N SER A 150 -15.10 6.53 -3.85
CA SER A 150 -14.56 6.36 -2.49
C SER A 150 -14.76 4.93 -1.97
N VAL A 151 -15.97 4.36 -2.08
CA VAL A 151 -16.26 2.98 -1.67
C VAL A 151 -15.41 1.97 -2.43
N ASN A 152 -15.24 2.13 -3.74
CA ASN A 152 -14.42 1.23 -4.55
C ASN A 152 -12.96 1.23 -4.07
N GLN A 153 -12.42 2.42 -3.77
CA GLN A 153 -11.05 2.53 -3.26
C GLN A 153 -10.87 2.00 -1.84
N LEU A 154 -11.88 2.14 -0.99
CA LEU A 154 -11.88 1.54 0.34
C LEU A 154 -11.84 0.01 0.23
N LEU A 155 -12.63 -0.57 -0.67
CA LEU A 155 -12.61 -2.00 -0.93
C LEU A 155 -11.25 -2.46 -1.46
N GLN A 156 -10.68 -1.74 -2.42
CA GLN A 156 -9.33 -2.02 -2.94
C GLN A 156 -8.28 -1.95 -1.84
N SER A 157 -8.31 -0.91 -1.01
CA SER A 157 -7.38 -0.72 0.10
C SER A 157 -7.51 -1.82 1.17
N SER A 158 -8.74 -2.20 1.50
CA SER A 158 -9.00 -3.28 2.46
C SER A 158 -8.58 -4.64 1.92
N LEU A 159 -8.70 -4.84 0.61
CA LEU A 159 -8.26 -6.06 -0.08
C LEU A 159 -6.74 -6.13 -0.10
N LEU A 160 -6.06 -5.06 -0.54
CA LEU A 160 -4.59 -4.98 -0.53
C LEU A 160 -4.02 -5.15 0.88
N ALA A 161 -4.57 -4.47 1.89
CA ALA A 161 -4.14 -4.66 3.27
C ALA A 161 -4.35 -6.11 3.75
N SER A 162 -5.39 -6.80 3.28
CA SER A 162 -5.62 -8.22 3.57
C SER A 162 -4.62 -9.13 2.84
N GLU A 163 -4.28 -8.84 1.59
CA GLU A 163 -3.26 -9.57 0.82
C GLU A 163 -1.88 -9.40 1.47
N MET A 164 -1.54 -8.18 1.90
CA MET A 164 -0.33 -7.90 2.67
C MET A 164 -0.31 -8.68 3.99
N ASN A 165 -1.44 -8.79 4.71
CA ASN A 165 -1.50 -9.62 5.94
C ASN A 165 -1.14 -11.08 5.66
N ILE A 166 -1.64 -11.63 4.56
CA ILE A 166 -1.38 -13.03 4.17
C ILE A 166 0.09 -13.18 3.76
N SER A 167 0.64 -12.23 2.99
CA SER A 167 2.03 -12.22 2.56
C SER A 167 3.01 -12.08 3.73
N ASP A 168 2.75 -11.15 4.67
CA ASP A 168 3.54 -10.96 5.90
C ASP A 168 3.50 -12.21 6.79
N LEU A 169 2.35 -12.87 6.88
CA LEU A 169 2.20 -14.13 7.60
C LEU A 169 3.02 -15.25 6.96
N ALA A 170 3.00 -15.35 5.62
CA ALA A 170 3.82 -16.31 4.88
C ALA A 170 5.32 -16.05 5.08
N HIS A 171 5.76 -14.78 4.98
CA HIS A 171 7.14 -14.40 5.29
C HIS A 171 7.54 -14.73 6.73
N SER A 172 6.72 -14.36 7.71
CA SER A 172 6.97 -14.68 9.13
C SER A 172 7.07 -16.20 9.36
N THR A 173 6.24 -16.98 8.69
CA THR A 173 6.26 -18.45 8.75
C THR A 173 7.55 -19.02 8.14
N ASN A 174 8.00 -18.46 7.01
CA ASN A 174 9.25 -18.86 6.38
C ASN A 174 10.46 -18.51 7.27
N SER A 175 10.52 -17.29 7.81
CA SER A 175 11.58 -16.88 8.74
C SER A 175 11.62 -17.74 10.00
N LEU A 176 10.45 -18.12 10.54
CA LEU A 176 10.36 -19.04 11.68
C LEU A 176 10.85 -20.44 11.32
N THR A 177 10.54 -20.92 10.13
CA THR A 177 11.01 -22.22 9.62
C THR A 177 12.53 -22.22 9.45
N ASP A 178 13.10 -21.17 8.87
CA ASP A 178 14.56 -21.02 8.74
C ASP A 178 15.25 -20.94 10.09
N LEU A 179 14.67 -20.22 11.04
CA LEU A 179 15.17 -20.16 12.42
C LEU A 179 15.12 -21.54 13.08
N SER A 180 14.01 -22.27 12.94
CA SER A 180 13.86 -23.64 13.42
C SER A 180 14.93 -24.56 12.83
N ASN A 181 15.19 -24.47 11.52
CA ASN A 181 16.23 -25.24 10.84
C ASN A 181 17.63 -24.93 11.39
N LYS A 182 17.93 -23.65 11.65
CA LYS A 182 19.20 -23.23 12.28
C LYS A 182 19.35 -23.80 13.70
N TYR A 183 18.29 -23.82 14.50
CA TYR A 183 18.32 -24.41 15.85
C TYR A 183 18.44 -25.94 15.82
N SER A 184 17.77 -26.61 14.89
CA SER A 184 17.93 -28.05 14.68
C SER A 184 19.37 -28.40 14.32
N TYR A 185 19.97 -27.66 13.38
CA TYR A 185 21.38 -27.84 13.02
C TYR A 185 22.32 -27.62 14.21
N PHE A 186 22.09 -26.57 15.01
CA PHE A 186 22.87 -26.31 16.22
C PHE A 186 22.76 -27.46 17.23
N THR A 187 21.56 -28.02 17.41
CA THR A 187 21.30 -29.16 18.29
C THR A 187 22.03 -30.42 17.81
N ASP A 188 22.03 -30.68 16.50
CA ASP A 188 22.75 -31.80 15.89
C ASP A 188 24.27 -31.70 16.12
N VAL A 189 24.81 -30.47 16.03
CA VAL A 189 26.23 -30.21 16.32
C VAL A 189 26.54 -30.45 17.81
N LEU A 190 25.69 -29.98 18.72
CA LEU A 190 25.87 -30.21 20.16
C LEU A 190 25.86 -31.71 20.52
N GLN A 191 24.94 -32.49 19.94
CA GLN A 191 24.92 -33.94 20.15
C GLN A 191 26.18 -34.62 19.64
N LYS A 192 26.69 -34.21 18.46
CA LYS A 192 27.94 -34.75 17.92
C LYS A 192 29.15 -34.45 18.81
N ILE A 193 29.20 -33.27 19.43
CA ILE A 193 30.28 -32.89 20.34
C ILE A 193 30.20 -33.67 21.66
N GLN A 194 28.99 -33.95 22.18
CA GLN A 194 28.81 -34.78 23.38
C GLN A 194 29.20 -36.24 23.18
N LEU A 195 29.08 -36.78 21.96
CA LEU A 195 29.49 -38.15 21.63
C LEU A 195 31.02 -38.32 21.50
N TRP A 196 31.78 -37.22 21.46
CA TRP A 196 33.24 -37.22 21.30
C TRP A 196 34.01 -36.97 22.60
N ASN A 197 33.32 -36.78 23.72
CA ASN A 197 33.88 -36.71 25.09
C ASN A 197 33.45 -37.93 25.90
#